data_AF-A0A376VIV1-F1
#
_entry.id   AF-A0A376VIV1-F1
#
_cell.length_a   1.000
_cell.length_b   1.000
_cell.length_c   1.000
_cell.angle_alpha   90.00
_cell.angle_beta   90.00
_cell.angle_gamma   90.00
#
_symmetry.space_group_name_H-M   'P 1'
#
loop_
_entity.id
_entity.type
_entity.pdbx_description
1 polymer ?
#
loop_
_entity_poly.entity_id
_entity_poly.type
_entity_poly.pdbx_seq_one_letter_code
_entity_poly.pdbx_strand_id
1 'polypeptide(L)'
;MNIEAVAVPVSCNTVIQTCGWFNHVTLTKIGSPYVISAFDSLNNSFDRVAGFEANGGYLLGSDVNYNSGMIKALPTRDAVLPALMVLALAIKIM
;
A
#
# COMPACT_ATOMS: atom_id res chain seq x y z
N MET A 1 7.78 -1.08 6.26
CA MET A 1 7.73 -1.39 4.81
C MET A 1 8.06 -0.19 3.93
N ASN A 2 8.23 1.03 4.45
CA ASN A 2 8.72 2.22 3.73
C ASN A 2 8.10 2.38 2.33
N ILE A 3 6.77 2.28 2.25
CA ILE A 3 6.05 2.47 1.00
C ILE A 3 6.23 3.92 0.57
N GLU A 4 6.60 4.15 -0.68
CA GLU A 4 6.90 5.47 -1.23
C GLU A 4 5.66 6.09 -1.89
N ALA A 5 4.91 5.27 -2.62
CA ALA A 5 3.72 5.72 -3.33
C ALA A 5 2.53 4.80 -3.07
N VAL A 6 1.34 5.41 -2.96
CA VAL A 6 0.10 4.67 -2.76
C VAL A 6 -0.97 5.03 -3.78
N ALA A 7 -1.72 4.02 -4.23
CA ALA A 7 -2.97 4.20 -4.95
C ALA A 7 -4.15 3.87 -4.04
N VAL A 8 -5.09 4.80 -3.86
CA VAL A 8 -6.24 4.63 -2.96
C VAL A 8 -7.53 5.18 -3.59
N PRO A 9 -8.70 4.56 -3.36
CA PRO A 9 -9.96 5.13 -3.81
C PRO A 9 -10.23 6.51 -3.19
N VAL A 10 -11.00 7.34 -3.90
CA VAL A 10 -11.52 8.62 -3.39
C VAL A 10 -12.34 8.50 -2.10
N SER A 11 -12.77 7.30 -1.73
CA SER A 11 -13.49 7.03 -0.47
C SER A 11 -12.57 6.82 0.75
N CYS A 12 -11.25 6.77 0.57
CA CYS A 12 -10.29 6.71 1.67
C CYS A 12 -10.20 8.06 2.43
N ASN A 13 -9.75 8.01 3.68
CA ASN A 13 -9.61 9.21 4.50
C ASN A 13 -8.62 10.21 3.85
N THR A 14 -9.03 11.46 3.74
CA THR A 14 -8.29 12.53 3.05
C THR A 14 -6.93 12.85 3.67
N VAL A 15 -6.70 12.51 4.95
CA VAL A 15 -5.40 12.63 5.62
C VAL A 15 -4.29 11.89 4.85
N ILE A 16 -4.62 10.87 4.06
CA ILE A 16 -3.65 10.13 3.27
C ILE A 16 -2.81 11.03 2.35
N GLN A 17 -3.39 12.12 1.85
CA GLN A 17 -2.72 13.08 0.95
C GLN A 17 -1.86 14.10 1.70
N THR A 18 -2.10 14.31 3.00
CA THR A 18 -1.50 15.40 3.80
C THR A 18 -0.61 14.91 4.93
N CYS A 19 -0.61 13.61 5.24
CA CYS A 19 0.16 13.03 6.35
C CYS A 19 1.69 13.09 6.18
N GLY A 20 2.19 13.35 4.97
CA GLY A 20 3.62 13.41 4.69
C GLY A 20 4.36 12.07 4.77
N TRP A 21 3.64 10.94 4.84
CA TRP A 21 4.24 9.60 4.91
C TRP A 21 4.60 9.02 3.54
N PHE A 22 3.97 9.53 2.47
CA PHE A 22 4.15 9.04 1.11
C PHE A 22 4.70 10.16 0.23
N ASN A 23 5.61 9.81 -0.66
CA ASN A 23 6.14 10.71 -1.70
C ASN A 23 5.06 11.02 -2.74
N HIS A 24 4.12 10.08 -2.98
CA HIS A 24 3.04 10.26 -3.93
C HIS A 24 1.76 9.50 -3.53
N VAL A 25 0.61 10.13 -3.78
CA VAL A 25 -0.72 9.52 -3.58
C VAL A 25 -1.54 9.68 -4.85
N THR A 26 -1.93 8.56 -5.46
CA THR A 26 -2.85 8.52 -6.61
C THR A 26 -4.26 8.21 -6.11
N LEU A 27 -5.21 9.11 -6.37
CA LEU A 27 -6.64 8.85 -6.12
C LEU A 27 -7.26 8.07 -7.29
N THR A 28 -8.03 7.03 -6.96
CA THR A 28 -8.70 6.17 -7.96
C THR A 28 -10.22 6.14 -7.76
N LYS A 29 -10.94 5.58 -8.73
CA LYS A 29 -12.33 5.15 -8.51
C LYS A 29 -12.37 4.00 -7.49
N ILE A 30 -13.54 3.76 -6.89
CA ILE A 30 -13.77 2.65 -5.95
C ILE A 30 -13.68 1.31 -6.68
N GLY A 31 -12.96 0.35 -6.09
CA GLY A 31 -12.79 -1.00 -6.60
C GLY A 31 -11.33 -1.30 -6.93
N SER A 32 -10.89 -2.50 -6.55
CA SER A 32 -9.51 -2.97 -6.76
C SER A 32 -9.00 -2.88 -8.21
N PRO A 33 -9.80 -3.05 -9.29
CA PRO A 33 -9.26 -2.90 -10.64
C PRO A 33 -8.66 -1.52 -10.91
N TYR A 34 -9.23 -0.45 -10.35
CA TYR A 34 -8.72 0.91 -10.53
C TYR A 34 -7.45 1.14 -9.70
N VAL A 35 -7.39 0.60 -8.49
CA VAL A 35 -6.18 0.64 -7.65
C VAL A 35 -5.02 -0.08 -8.34
N ILE A 36 -5.28 -1.29 -8.86
CA ILE A 36 -4.27 -2.11 -9.55
C ILE A 36 -3.77 -1.41 -10.82
N SER A 37 -4.68 -0.82 -11.61
CA SER A 37 -4.29 -0.11 -12.85
C SER A 37 -3.36 1.08 -12.61
N ALA A 38 -3.37 1.66 -11.40
CA ALA A 38 -2.45 2.75 -11.05
C ALA A 38 -1.02 2.25 -10.76
N PHE A 39 -0.84 0.97 -10.42
CA PHE A 39 0.48 0.43 -10.08
C PHE A 39 1.45 0.47 -11.25
N ASP A 40 0.99 0.26 -12.49
CA ASP A 40 1.87 0.32 -13.67
C ASP A 40 2.58 1.69 -13.77
N SER A 41 1.84 2.78 -13.62
CA SER A 41 2.39 4.13 -13.63
C SER A 41 3.30 4.41 -12.43
N LEU A 42 2.90 3.95 -11.23
CA LEU A 42 3.67 4.18 -10.01
C LEU A 42 4.98 3.40 -10.00
N ASN A 43 4.97 2.14 -10.45
CA ASN A 43 6.15 1.28 -10.52
C ASN A 43 7.20 1.78 -11.51
N ASN A 44 6.84 2.68 -12.44
CA ASN A 44 7.82 3.35 -13.30
C ASN A 44 8.63 4.44 -12.57
N SER A 45 8.17 4.90 -11.40
CA SER A 45 8.74 6.04 -10.68
C SER A 45 9.13 5.74 -9.24
N PHE A 46 8.64 4.64 -8.66
CA PHE A 46 8.84 4.27 -7.26
C PHE A 46 9.09 2.77 -7.14
N ASP A 47 10.00 2.38 -6.24
CA ASP A 47 10.35 0.97 -6.03
C ASP A 47 9.35 0.28 -5.07
N ARG A 48 8.73 1.05 -4.17
CA ARG A 48 7.88 0.53 -3.09
C ARG A 48 6.47 1.09 -3.22
N VAL A 49 5.62 0.38 -3.93
CA VAL A 49 4.24 0.77 -4.25
C VAL A 49 3.25 -0.12 -3.53
N ALA A 50 2.19 0.49 -2.99
CA ALA A 50 1.06 -0.25 -2.45
C ALA A 50 -0.26 0.44 -2.76
N GLY A 51 -1.36 -0.22 -2.43
CA GLY A 51 -2.68 0.38 -2.42
C GLY A 51 -3.49 -0.18 -1.27
N PHE A 52 -4.54 0.54 -0.89
CA PHE A 52 -5.52 0.02 0.05
C PHE A 52 -6.87 0.69 -0.17
N GLU A 53 -7.92 0.01 0.27
CA GLU A 53 -9.28 0.50 0.21
C GLU A 53 -9.85 0.73 1.61
N ALA A 54 -10.89 1.54 1.72
CA ALA A 54 -11.58 1.82 2.99
C ALA A 54 -12.18 0.56 3.67
N ASN A 55 -12.35 -0.54 2.93
CA ASN A 55 -12.80 -1.83 3.46
C ASN A 55 -11.70 -2.62 4.21
N GLY A 56 -10.46 -2.10 4.25
CA GLY A 56 -9.32 -2.74 4.90
C GLY A 56 -8.48 -3.65 3.99
N GLY A 57 -8.90 -3.86 2.73
CA GLY A 57 -8.14 -4.60 1.74
C GLY A 57 -6.85 -3.88 1.37
N TYR A 58 -5.70 -4.51 1.60
CA TYR A 58 -4.38 -4.02 1.25
C TYR A 58 -3.89 -4.72 -0.02
N LEU A 59 -3.19 -4.01 -0.90
CA LEU A 59 -2.65 -4.53 -2.15
C LEU A 59 -1.18 -4.14 -2.24
N LEU A 60 -0.29 -5.13 -2.33
CA LEU A 60 1.14 -4.85 -2.47
C LEU A 60 1.49 -4.79 -3.96
N GLY A 61 1.89 -3.61 -4.44
CA GLY A 61 2.10 -3.31 -5.86
C GLY A 61 3.51 -3.59 -6.37
N SER A 62 4.47 -3.80 -5.46
CA SER A 62 5.85 -4.13 -5.80
C SER A 62 6.48 -5.14 -4.83
N ASP A 63 7.53 -5.82 -5.27
CA ASP A 63 8.31 -6.69 -4.41
C ASP A 63 9.02 -5.85 -3.33
N VAL A 64 8.89 -6.23 -2.06
CA VAL A 64 9.44 -5.47 -0.94
C VAL A 64 10.41 -6.31 -0.13
N ASN A 65 11.66 -5.83 -0.04
CA ASN A 65 12.63 -6.36 0.90
C ASN A 65 12.24 -5.95 2.34
N TYR A 66 12.13 -6.95 3.21
CA TYR A 66 11.83 -6.81 4.63
C TYR A 66 12.72 -7.75 5.46
N ASN A 67 13.59 -7.17 6.29
CA ASN A 67 14.66 -7.89 7.00
C ASN A 67 15.51 -8.73 6.02
N SER A 68 15.66 -10.04 6.27
CA SER A 68 16.39 -10.97 5.41
C SER A 68 15.52 -11.64 4.35
N GLY A 69 14.26 -11.24 4.19
CA GLY A 69 13.30 -11.84 3.28
C GLY A 69 12.73 -10.86 2.25
N MET A 70 12.17 -11.41 1.17
CA MET A 70 11.43 -10.66 0.17
C MET A 70 9.95 -11.02 0.28
N ILE A 71 9.10 -9.99 0.40
CA ILE A 71 7.65 -10.12 0.29
C ILE A 71 7.30 -9.84 -1.17
N LYS A 72 6.80 -10.85 -1.89
CA LYS A 72 6.40 -10.70 -3.29
C LYS A 72 5.17 -9.83 -3.42
N ALA A 73 5.12 -9.06 -4.50
CA ALA A 73 3.94 -8.31 -4.90
C ALA A 73 2.73 -9.25 -4.95
N LEU A 74 1.61 -8.75 -4.45
CA LEU A 74 0.32 -9.42 -4.49
C LEU A 74 -0.71 -8.35 -4.87
N PRO A 75 -0.88 -8.06 -6.17
CA PRO A 75 -1.76 -7.01 -6.66
C PRO A 75 -3.23 -7.46 -6.62
N THR A 76 -3.66 -7.92 -5.46
CA THR A 76 -5.04 -8.23 -5.07
C THR A 76 -5.19 -7.96 -3.58
N ARG A 77 -6.42 -7.96 -3.07
CA ARG A 77 -6.69 -7.66 -1.67
C ARG A 77 -6.14 -8.76 -0.76
N ASP A 78 -5.36 -8.34 0.23
CA ASP A 78 -4.80 -9.14 1.30
C ASP A 78 -5.29 -8.59 2.66
N ALA A 79 -5.81 -9.48 3.51
CA ALA A 79 -6.23 -9.17 4.87
C ALA A 79 -5.19 -9.59 5.93
N VAL A 80 -4.31 -10.53 5.59
CA VAL A 80 -3.31 -11.09 6.49
C VAL A 80 -2.13 -10.14 6.63
N LEU A 81 -1.58 -9.64 5.51
CA LEU A 81 -0.46 -8.70 5.55
C LEU A 81 -0.73 -7.45 6.41
N PRO A 82 -1.83 -6.70 6.24
CA PRO A 82 -2.09 -5.53 7.08
C PRO A 82 -2.27 -5.88 8.56
N ALA A 83 -2.90 -7.02 8.88
CA ALA A 83 -3.02 -7.47 10.27
C ALA A 83 -1.64 -7.78 10.89
N LEU A 84 -0.78 -8.51 10.17
CA LEU A 84 0.58 -8.82 10.61
C LEU A 84 1.45 -7.57 10.73
N MET A 85 1.32 -6.60 9.82
CA MET A 85 2.04 -5.32 9.89
C MET A 85 1.76 -4.57 11.19
N VAL A 86 0.48 -4.47 11.57
CA VAL A 86 0.05 -3.77 12.78
C VAL A 86 0.52 -4.52 14.04
N LEU A 87 0.37 -5.85 14.06
CA LEU A 87 0.85 -6.67 15.18
C LEU A 87 2.38 -6.59 15.34
N ALA A 88 3.13 -6.68 14.24
CA ALA A 88 4.58 -6.54 14.25
C ALA A 88 5.02 -5.15 14.72
N LEU A 89 4.29 -4.09 14.34
CA LEU A 89 4.52 -2.74 14.83
C LEU A 89 4.28 -2.64 16.35
N ALA A 90 3.19 -3.21 16.86
CA ALA A 90 2.86 -3.21 18.28
C ALA A 90 3.93 -3.93 19.12
N ILE A 91 4.44 -5.07 18.64
CA ILE A 91 5.52 -5.82 19.31
C ILE A 91 6.84 -5.04 19.27
N LYS A 92 7.17 -4.38 18.15
CA LYS A 92 8.43 -3.64 18.01
C LYS A 92 8.52 -2.39 18.89
N ILE A 93 7.38 -1.86 19.31
CA ILE A 93 7.29 -0.67 20.18
C ILE A 93 7.44 -1.05 21.68
N MET A 94 7.33 -2.33 22.02
CA MET A 94 7.67 -2.87 23.35
C MET A 94 9.16 -3.16 23.46
#